data_AF-A0A061JLD0-F1
#
_entry.id   AF-A0A061JLD0-F1
#
_cell.length_a   1.000
_cell.length_b   1.000
_cell.length_c   1.000
_cell.angle_alpha   90.00
_cell.angle_beta   90.00
_cell.angle_gamma   90.00
#
_symmetry.space_group_name_H-M   'P 1'
#
loop_
_entity.id
_entity.type
_entity.pdbx_description
1 polymer ?
#
loop_
_entity_poly.entity_id
_entity_poly.type
_entity_poly.pdbx_seq_one_letter_code
_entity_poly.pdbx_strand_id
1 'polypeptide(L)'
;MQVIDRRKALSIPPVWRLAFRPFFLAGSVYALLAIPLWVAAWSGLLPDFQPAGGWLAWHRHEMLFGFAMAIVAGFLLTAVQTWTGQTAPSGRRLMGLAVVWLAARLSWLFGLPAAWLAPLDLLFLLALAWMMAGMLWAVRQKRNYPIVVVLSLMFGADVLTLTGLLKGDDGLQRQGVLAGLWLVAALMALIGGRVIPFFTQRGLGKVDAVKPWVWLDIALLVGSGVVGLLHAFGTALQPHPLLGLLFVAIGIGHLLRLARWYDHGIWKVGLLWSLHLAMLWLVVAAFGLALWHFGLLTQPSPALHALSVGSMSGLILAMIARVTLGHTGRPLQLPAGIVGAFVLLNVGTASRVFLSVAWPVAGLWLAATCWVLAFALYVWRYAPMLVSPRVDGHPG
;
A
#
# COMPACT_ATOMS: atom_id res chain seq x y z
N MET A 1 0.37 20.82 22.68
CA MET A 1 1.44 19.96 22.14
C MET A 1 2.05 19.21 23.32
N GLN A 2 2.07 17.87 23.32
CA GLN A 2 2.76 17.14 24.39
C GLN A 2 4.26 17.37 24.26
N VAL A 3 4.90 17.92 25.30
CA VAL A 3 6.35 18.13 25.31
C VAL A 3 7.01 16.75 25.46
N ILE A 4 7.72 16.32 24.42
CA ILE A 4 8.47 15.06 24.45
C ILE A 4 9.78 15.27 25.18
N ASP A 5 10.03 14.51 26.25
CA ASP A 5 11.36 14.45 26.87
C ASP A 5 12.36 13.89 25.87
N ARG A 6 13.27 14.77 25.42
CA ARG A 6 14.29 14.46 24.41
C ARG A 6 15.23 13.35 24.85
N ARG A 7 15.64 13.30 26.13
CA ARG A 7 16.56 12.26 26.62
C ARG A 7 15.88 10.90 26.58
N LYS A 8 14.63 10.84 27.07
CA LYS A 8 13.82 9.61 27.05
C LYS A 8 13.57 9.14 25.62
N ALA A 9 13.23 10.04 24.70
CA ALA A 9 13.00 9.67 23.30
C ALA A 9 14.27 9.19 22.57
N LEU A 10 15.43 9.78 22.88
CA LEU A 10 16.71 9.36 22.29
C LEU A 10 17.24 8.04 22.88
N SER A 11 16.85 7.67 24.10
CA SER A 11 17.20 6.37 24.70
C SER A 11 16.55 5.17 23.99
N ILE A 12 15.45 5.39 23.26
CA ILE A 12 14.80 4.35 22.45
C ILE A 12 15.71 4.04 21.24
N PRO A 13 16.01 2.77 20.93
CA PRO A 13 16.78 2.42 19.73
C PRO A 13 16.11 3.00 18.47
N PRO A 14 16.87 3.54 17.49
CA PRO A 14 16.29 4.31 16.39
C PRO A 14 15.14 3.63 15.66
N VAL A 15 15.28 2.34 15.34
CA VAL A 15 14.26 1.55 14.65
C VAL A 15 12.92 1.50 15.39
N TRP A 16 12.86 1.79 16.69
CA TRP A 16 11.62 1.78 17.49
C TRP A 16 11.11 3.18 17.86
N ARG A 17 11.69 4.26 17.31
CA ARG A 17 11.30 5.64 17.65
C ARG A 17 10.01 6.09 16.97
N LEU A 18 9.80 5.70 15.71
CA LEU A 18 8.62 6.03 14.91
C LEU A 18 8.22 4.86 14.03
N ALA A 19 6.91 4.72 13.81
CA ALA A 19 6.33 3.56 13.13
C ALA A 19 6.81 3.38 11.68
N PHE A 20 7.18 4.44 10.96
CA PHE A 20 7.68 4.27 9.60
C PHE A 20 8.97 3.44 9.56
N ARG A 21 9.81 3.50 10.59
CA ARG A 21 11.13 2.83 10.60
C ARG A 21 11.03 1.31 10.52
N PRO A 22 10.39 0.61 11.49
CA PRO A 22 10.34 -0.84 11.46
C PRO A 22 9.43 -1.33 10.33
N PHE A 23 8.32 -0.64 10.07
CA PHE A 23 7.34 -1.11 9.08
C PHE A 23 7.76 -0.87 7.63
N PHE A 24 8.47 0.22 7.31
CA PHE A 24 9.00 0.39 5.95
C PHE A 24 10.11 -0.60 5.67
N LEU A 25 10.98 -0.85 6.66
CA LEU A 25 12.03 -1.86 6.55
C LEU A 25 11.43 -3.25 6.38
N ALA A 26 10.57 -3.67 7.33
CA ALA A 26 9.96 -4.98 7.32
C ALA A 26 9.07 -5.20 6.09
N GLY A 27 8.22 -4.24 5.72
CA GLY A 27 7.38 -4.33 4.53
C GLY A 27 8.19 -4.41 3.24
N SER A 28 9.29 -3.66 3.13
CA SER A 28 10.13 -3.69 1.91
C SER A 28 10.98 -4.95 1.80
N VAL A 29 11.50 -5.46 2.93
CA VAL A 29 12.16 -6.78 2.98
C VAL A 29 11.14 -7.87 2.66
N TYR A 30 9.93 -7.77 3.18
CA TYR A 30 8.87 -8.72 2.88
C TYR A 30 8.51 -8.73 1.39
N ALA A 31 8.34 -7.57 0.77
CA ALA A 31 8.14 -7.46 -0.68
C ALA A 31 9.30 -8.07 -1.50
N LEU A 32 10.53 -7.92 -1.02
CA LEU A 32 11.73 -8.47 -1.64
C LEU A 32 11.77 -10.01 -1.57
N LEU A 33 11.21 -10.61 -0.52
CA LEU A 33 11.21 -12.07 -0.31
C LEU A 33 9.96 -12.75 -0.88
N ALA A 34 8.79 -12.13 -0.71
CA ALA A 34 7.51 -12.75 -1.04
C ALA A 34 7.30 -12.96 -2.54
N ILE A 35 7.78 -12.05 -3.40
CA ILE A 35 7.66 -12.19 -4.85
C ILE A 35 8.55 -13.31 -5.41
N PRO A 36 9.85 -13.41 -5.07
CA PRO A 36 10.65 -14.57 -5.44
C PRO A 36 10.03 -15.88 -5.00
N LEU A 37 9.52 -15.94 -3.76
CA LEU A 37 8.90 -17.13 -3.22
C LEU A 37 7.64 -17.52 -4.00
N TRP A 38 6.78 -16.56 -4.31
CA TRP A 38 5.60 -16.75 -5.16
C TRP A 38 5.97 -17.23 -6.57
N VAL A 39 6.99 -16.63 -7.20
CA VAL A 39 7.41 -17.00 -8.56
C VAL A 39 8.05 -18.39 -8.60
N ALA A 40 8.82 -18.75 -7.57
CA ALA A 40 9.37 -20.09 -7.42
C ALA A 40 8.25 -21.13 -7.30
N ALA A 41 7.25 -20.86 -6.47
CA ALA A 41 6.08 -21.71 -6.34
C ALA A 41 5.26 -21.82 -7.63
N TRP A 42 4.97 -20.69 -8.28
CA TRP A 42 4.25 -20.65 -9.56
C TRP A 42 4.99 -21.41 -10.66
N SER A 43 6.32 -21.43 -10.61
CA SER A 43 7.19 -22.17 -11.55
C SER A 43 7.36 -23.65 -11.18
N GLY A 44 6.70 -24.13 -10.12
CA GLY A 44 6.78 -25.53 -9.67
C GLY A 44 8.06 -25.90 -8.91
N LEU A 45 8.86 -24.93 -8.45
CA LEU A 45 10.11 -25.19 -7.70
C LEU A 45 9.88 -25.54 -6.23
N LEU A 46 8.64 -25.44 -5.73
CA LEU A 46 8.27 -25.71 -4.34
C LEU A 46 7.09 -26.70 -4.27
N PRO A 47 7.23 -27.94 -4.78
CA PRO A 47 6.12 -28.89 -4.90
C PRO A 47 5.60 -29.37 -3.53
N ASP A 48 6.51 -29.61 -2.57
CA ASP A 48 6.19 -30.22 -1.27
C ASP A 48 5.86 -29.21 -0.17
N PHE A 49 5.89 -27.91 -0.48
CA PHE A 49 5.65 -26.85 0.48
C PHE A 49 4.45 -26.01 0.06
N GLN A 50 3.41 -26.01 0.90
CA GLN A 50 2.18 -25.24 0.67
C GLN A 50 1.86 -24.37 1.89
N PRO A 51 1.75 -23.03 1.71
CA PRO A 51 1.27 -22.16 2.77
C PRO A 51 -0.24 -22.32 2.98
N ALA A 52 -0.79 -21.64 3.98
CA ALA A 52 -2.23 -21.62 4.25
C ALA A 52 -3.03 -21.25 2.98
N GLY A 53 -3.97 -22.13 2.58
CA GLY A 53 -4.81 -21.95 1.40
C GLY A 53 -4.10 -22.16 0.06
N GLY A 54 -2.82 -22.53 0.06
CA GLY A 54 -1.99 -22.67 -1.13
C GLY A 54 -1.38 -21.35 -1.61
N TRP A 55 -0.44 -21.44 -2.54
CA TRP A 55 0.39 -20.31 -2.96
C TRP A 55 -0.36 -19.11 -3.53
N LEU A 56 -1.44 -19.34 -4.27
CA LEU A 56 -2.20 -18.26 -4.88
C LEU A 56 -3.01 -17.49 -3.83
N ALA A 57 -3.63 -18.20 -2.89
CA ALA A 57 -4.30 -17.64 -1.72
C ALA A 57 -3.32 -16.82 -0.88
N TRP A 58 -2.15 -17.40 -0.56
CA TRP A 58 -1.08 -16.75 0.16
C TRP A 58 -0.60 -15.49 -0.56
N HIS A 59 -0.26 -15.55 -1.85
CA HIS A 59 0.20 -14.38 -2.60
C HIS A 59 -0.81 -13.23 -2.59
N ARG A 60 -2.09 -13.54 -2.87
CA ARG A 60 -3.19 -12.56 -2.87
C ARG A 60 -3.33 -11.88 -1.51
N HIS A 61 -3.33 -12.67 -0.44
CA HIS A 61 -3.47 -12.18 0.94
C HIS A 61 -2.25 -11.38 1.38
N GLU A 62 -1.07 -11.97 1.26
CA GLU A 62 0.19 -11.44 1.80
C GLU A 62 0.64 -10.15 1.12
N MET A 63 0.38 -9.99 -0.17
CA MET A 63 0.73 -8.74 -0.86
C MET A 63 -0.15 -7.56 -0.42
N LEU A 64 -1.38 -7.83 0.03
CA LEU A 64 -2.32 -6.81 0.47
C LEU A 64 -2.24 -6.59 1.99
N PHE A 65 -2.59 -7.61 2.77
CA PHE A 65 -2.70 -7.53 4.23
C PHE A 65 -1.33 -7.63 4.93
N GLY A 66 -0.31 -8.17 4.25
CA GLY A 66 1.04 -8.25 4.80
C GLY A 66 1.88 -7.06 4.41
N PHE A 67 2.25 -7.01 3.13
CA PHE A 67 3.10 -5.97 2.55
C PHE A 67 2.46 -4.59 2.63
N ALA A 68 1.31 -4.37 1.97
CA ALA A 68 0.75 -3.03 1.88
C ALA A 68 0.36 -2.50 3.26
N MET A 69 -0.25 -3.33 4.12
CA MET A 69 -0.66 -2.90 5.45
C MET A 69 0.49 -2.67 6.43
N ALA A 70 1.66 -3.32 6.26
CA ALA A 70 2.88 -2.90 6.97
C ALA A 70 3.19 -1.43 6.63
N ILE A 71 3.28 -1.10 5.34
CA ILE A 71 3.62 0.26 4.90
C ILE A 71 2.55 1.27 5.34
N VAL A 72 1.27 0.92 5.22
CA VAL A 72 0.16 1.75 5.70
C VAL A 72 0.27 2.00 7.21
N ALA A 73 0.58 0.99 8.02
CA ALA A 73 0.80 1.15 9.45
C ALA A 73 1.97 2.12 9.73
N GLY A 74 3.10 1.91 9.06
CA GLY A 74 4.27 2.77 9.19
C GLY A 74 3.98 4.23 8.83
N PHE A 75 3.24 4.45 7.73
CA PHE A 75 2.85 5.78 7.28
C PHE A 75 1.85 6.44 8.23
N LEU A 76 0.73 5.76 8.53
CA LEU A 76 -0.38 6.33 9.28
C LEU A 76 -0.01 6.64 10.73
N LEU A 77 0.65 5.72 11.42
CA LEU A 77 1.07 5.93 12.82
C LEU A 77 2.15 7.01 12.94
N THR A 78 2.91 7.26 11.87
CA THR A 78 3.85 8.40 11.81
C THR A 78 3.12 9.71 11.50
N ALA A 79 2.21 9.70 10.53
CA ALA A 79 1.49 10.88 10.08
C ALA A 79 0.48 11.41 11.12
N VAL A 80 -0.17 10.51 11.86
CA VAL A 80 -1.18 10.87 12.87
C VAL A 80 -0.58 11.71 14.00
N GLN A 81 0.68 11.50 14.37
CA GLN A 81 1.39 12.37 15.31
C GLN A 81 1.45 13.82 14.79
N THR A 82 1.80 14.01 13.52
CA THR A 82 1.83 15.34 12.90
C THR A 82 0.43 15.96 12.82
N TRP A 83 -0.60 15.16 12.54
CA TRP A 83 -1.98 15.67 12.41
C TRP A 83 -2.65 16.02 13.73
N THR A 84 -2.29 15.35 14.81
CA THR A 84 -2.95 15.46 16.12
C THR A 84 -2.11 16.17 17.17
N GLY A 85 -0.79 16.25 16.98
CA GLY A 85 0.17 16.68 18.00
C GLY A 85 0.28 15.72 19.19
N GLN A 86 -0.32 14.54 19.11
CA GLN A 86 -0.24 13.48 20.12
C GLN A 86 0.99 12.61 19.89
N THR A 87 1.57 12.10 20.96
CA THR A 87 2.72 11.20 20.88
C THR A 87 2.32 9.86 20.25
N ALA A 88 2.94 9.49 19.12
CA ALA A 88 2.72 8.20 18.48
C ALA A 88 3.33 7.03 19.27
N PRO A 89 2.87 5.79 19.02
CA PRO A 89 3.47 4.60 19.60
C PRO A 89 4.97 4.49 19.27
N SER A 90 5.77 4.23 20.30
CA SER A 90 7.22 4.04 20.22
C SER A 90 7.70 2.99 21.23
N GLY A 91 8.95 2.53 21.09
CA GLY A 91 9.56 1.52 21.95
C GLY A 91 8.76 0.22 21.99
N ARG A 92 8.50 -0.31 23.19
CA ARG A 92 7.84 -1.62 23.39
C ARG A 92 6.47 -1.74 22.74
N ARG A 93 5.67 -0.67 22.71
CA ARG A 93 4.33 -0.68 22.07
C ARG A 93 4.44 -0.90 20.56
N LEU A 94 5.41 -0.23 19.93
CA LEU A 94 5.68 -0.38 18.51
C LEU A 94 6.31 -1.74 18.19
N MET A 95 7.20 -2.23 19.05
CA MET A 95 7.75 -3.59 18.94
C MET A 95 6.66 -4.65 18.99
N GLY A 96 5.72 -4.55 19.94
CA GLY A 96 4.59 -5.48 20.04
C GLY A 96 3.76 -5.54 18.77
N LEU A 97 3.43 -4.39 18.17
CA LEU A 97 2.70 -4.34 16.90
C LEU A 97 3.49 -4.99 15.75
N ALA A 98 4.81 -4.76 15.69
CA ALA A 98 5.67 -5.37 14.68
C ALA A 98 5.82 -6.89 14.84
N VAL A 99 5.86 -7.39 16.09
CA VAL A 99 5.90 -8.82 16.39
C VAL A 99 4.59 -9.49 16.00
N VAL A 100 3.45 -8.89 16.32
CA VAL A 100 2.13 -9.41 15.90
C VAL A 100 2.04 -9.49 14.37
N TRP A 101 2.47 -8.42 13.68
CA TRP A 101 2.53 -8.42 12.22
C TRP A 101 3.38 -9.57 11.68
N LEU A 102 4.61 -9.74 12.20
CA LEU A 102 5.52 -10.80 11.75
C LEU A 102 4.93 -12.20 12.03
N ALA A 103 4.36 -12.39 13.22
CA ALA A 103 3.74 -13.66 13.61
C ALA A 103 2.59 -14.05 12.67
N ALA A 104 1.78 -13.10 12.22
CA ALA A 104 0.73 -13.34 11.23
C ALA A 104 1.28 -13.83 9.88
N ARG A 105 2.37 -13.22 9.38
CA ARG A 105 2.97 -13.64 8.10
C ARG A 105 3.56 -15.04 8.21
N LEU A 106 4.23 -15.34 9.32
CA LEU A 106 4.77 -16.67 9.59
C LEU A 106 3.64 -17.70 9.75
N SER A 107 2.52 -17.34 10.37
CA SER A 107 1.37 -18.25 10.50
C SER A 107 0.77 -18.62 9.15
N TRP A 108 0.69 -17.67 8.22
CA TRP A 108 0.24 -17.91 6.86
C TRP A 108 1.24 -18.75 6.06
N LEU A 109 2.54 -18.41 6.12
CA LEU A 109 3.58 -19.11 5.37
C LEU A 109 3.73 -20.57 5.79
N PHE A 110 3.69 -20.86 7.10
CA PHE A 110 3.84 -22.22 7.62
C PHE A 110 2.51 -22.98 7.81
N GLY A 111 1.38 -22.37 7.44
CA GLY A 111 0.09 -23.05 7.52
C GLY A 111 -0.30 -23.45 8.94
N LEU A 112 -0.10 -22.55 9.92
CA LEU A 112 -0.47 -22.84 11.30
C LEU A 112 -1.98 -23.11 11.45
N PRO A 113 -2.40 -23.87 12.48
CA PRO A 113 -3.81 -24.13 12.73
C PRO A 113 -4.63 -22.85 12.84
N ALA A 114 -5.88 -22.92 12.39
CA ALA A 114 -6.84 -21.80 12.37
C ALA A 114 -6.93 -21.03 13.69
N ALA A 115 -6.85 -21.74 14.82
CA ALA A 115 -6.90 -21.17 16.17
C ALA A 115 -5.75 -20.19 16.47
N TRP A 116 -4.63 -20.30 15.76
CA TRP A 116 -3.50 -19.38 15.85
C TRP A 116 -3.47 -18.39 14.70
N LEU A 117 -3.69 -18.88 13.46
CA LEU A 117 -3.59 -18.07 12.25
C LEU A 117 -4.59 -16.91 12.27
N ALA A 118 -5.89 -17.18 12.44
CA ALA A 118 -6.90 -16.13 12.31
C ALA A 118 -6.78 -15.02 13.39
N PRO A 119 -6.55 -15.33 14.69
CA PRO A 119 -6.37 -14.28 15.68
C PRO A 119 -5.10 -13.44 15.45
N LEU A 120 -3.96 -14.07 15.09
CA LEU A 120 -2.72 -13.34 14.85
C LEU A 120 -2.86 -12.35 13.69
N ASP A 121 -3.53 -12.80 12.62
CA ASP A 121 -3.73 -12.02 11.41
C ASP A 121 -4.61 -10.80 11.64
N LEU A 122 -5.78 -11.02 12.25
CA LEU A 122 -6.76 -9.98 12.54
C LEU A 122 -6.28 -8.99 13.61
N LEU A 123 -5.47 -9.44 14.57
CA LEU A 123 -5.01 -8.60 15.68
C LEU A 123 -4.16 -7.42 15.19
N PHE A 124 -3.35 -7.59 14.15
CA PHE A 124 -2.52 -6.51 13.61
C PHE A 124 -3.38 -5.34 13.10
N LEU A 125 -4.37 -5.62 12.24
CA LEU A 125 -5.27 -4.60 11.69
C LEU A 125 -6.14 -3.98 12.76
N LEU A 126 -6.67 -4.80 13.68
CA LEU A 126 -7.48 -4.30 14.79
C LEU A 126 -6.68 -3.34 15.67
N ALA A 127 -5.45 -3.71 16.04
CA ALA A 127 -4.58 -2.87 16.84
C ALA A 127 -4.21 -1.56 16.12
N LEU A 128 -3.93 -1.63 14.80
CA LEU A 128 -3.66 -0.44 13.98
C LEU A 128 -4.87 0.51 13.96
N ALA A 129 -6.06 -0.02 13.66
CA ALA A 129 -7.29 0.76 13.62
C ALA A 129 -7.60 1.39 15.00
N TRP A 130 -7.41 0.63 16.08
CA TRP A 130 -7.61 1.09 17.44
C TRP A 130 -6.65 2.23 17.83
N MET A 131 -5.35 2.07 17.56
CA MET A 131 -4.35 3.11 17.82
C MET A 131 -4.66 4.40 17.06
N MET A 132 -5.00 4.27 15.78
CA MET A 132 -5.39 5.41 14.94
C MET A 132 -6.65 6.10 15.47
N ALA A 133 -7.68 5.33 15.81
CA ALA A 133 -8.93 5.84 16.37
C ALA A 133 -8.69 6.60 17.68
N GLY A 134 -7.93 6.03 18.61
CA GLY A 134 -7.62 6.66 19.89
C GLY A 134 -6.93 8.01 19.74
N MET A 135 -5.90 8.11 18.89
CA MET A 135 -5.18 9.37 18.68
C MET A 135 -6.03 10.44 18.02
N LEU A 136 -6.85 10.07 17.02
CA LEU A 136 -7.74 11.01 16.33
C LEU A 136 -8.90 11.47 17.23
N TRP A 137 -9.47 10.55 18.02
CA TRP A 137 -10.58 10.84 18.92
C TRP A 137 -10.16 11.76 20.07
N ALA A 138 -8.96 11.57 20.62
CA ALA A 138 -8.43 12.36 21.72
C ALA A 138 -8.42 13.89 21.44
N VAL A 139 -8.27 14.29 20.18
CA VAL A 139 -8.30 15.71 19.76
C VAL A 139 -9.44 16.02 18.79
N ARG A 140 -10.40 15.10 18.64
CA ARG A 140 -11.56 15.19 17.73
C ARG A 140 -11.19 15.61 16.30
N GLN A 141 -10.14 15.01 15.74
CA GLN A 141 -9.67 15.29 14.38
C GLN A 141 -10.61 14.62 13.35
N LYS A 142 -11.75 15.25 13.08
CA LYS A 142 -12.82 14.70 12.21
C LYS A 142 -12.38 14.49 10.76
N ARG A 143 -11.45 15.32 10.27
CA ARG A 143 -10.97 15.29 8.87
C ARG A 143 -10.28 13.98 8.49
N ASN A 144 -9.80 13.21 9.48
CA ASN A 144 -9.10 11.94 9.30
C ASN A 144 -9.90 10.73 9.80
N TYR A 145 -11.13 10.91 10.31
CA TYR A 145 -12.01 9.78 10.65
C TYR A 145 -12.27 8.81 9.49
N PRO A 146 -12.37 9.25 8.22
CA PRO A 146 -12.50 8.32 7.11
C PRO A 146 -11.37 7.29 7.01
N ILE A 147 -10.16 7.60 7.51
CA ILE A 147 -9.04 6.64 7.53
C ILE A 147 -9.38 5.48 8.48
N VAL A 148 -9.93 5.77 9.65
CA VAL A 148 -10.34 4.74 10.63
C VAL A 148 -11.46 3.87 10.04
N VAL A 149 -12.44 4.49 9.38
CA VAL A 149 -13.52 3.75 8.70
C VAL A 149 -12.95 2.78 7.68
N VAL A 150 -12.02 3.22 6.83
CA VAL A 150 -11.41 2.34 5.83
C VAL A 150 -10.55 1.24 6.48
N LEU A 151 -9.82 1.52 7.56
CA LEU A 151 -9.09 0.48 8.31
C LEU A 151 -10.03 -0.55 8.95
N SER A 152 -11.17 -0.13 9.48
CA SER A 152 -12.19 -1.05 10.00
C SER A 152 -12.83 -1.90 8.90
N LEU A 153 -13.05 -1.32 7.71
CA LEU A 153 -13.52 -2.07 6.55
C LEU A 153 -12.44 -3.04 6.03
N MET A 154 -11.16 -2.67 6.08
CA MET A 154 -10.05 -3.57 5.77
C MET A 154 -10.03 -4.76 6.71
N PHE A 155 -10.25 -4.56 8.01
CA PHE A 155 -10.43 -5.66 8.97
C PHE A 155 -11.60 -6.56 8.57
N GLY A 156 -12.75 -6.00 8.18
CA GLY A 156 -13.89 -6.80 7.68
C GLY A 156 -13.58 -7.59 6.40
N ALA A 157 -12.83 -7.00 5.47
CA ALA A 157 -12.37 -7.66 4.26
C ALA A 157 -11.38 -8.81 4.56
N ASP A 158 -10.57 -8.65 5.60
CA ASP A 158 -9.65 -9.69 6.07
C ASP A 158 -10.41 -10.84 6.75
N VAL A 159 -11.39 -10.52 7.61
CA VAL A 159 -12.32 -11.52 8.18
C VAL A 159 -13.01 -12.32 7.07
N LEU A 160 -13.44 -11.66 6.00
CA LEU A 160 -14.05 -12.32 4.84
C LEU A 160 -13.05 -13.26 4.15
N THR A 161 -11.81 -12.81 3.98
CA THR A 161 -10.71 -13.60 3.40
C THR A 161 -10.42 -14.86 4.22
N LEU A 162 -10.29 -14.71 5.53
CA LEU A 162 -10.06 -15.80 6.47
C LEU A 162 -11.27 -16.74 6.57
N THR A 163 -12.49 -16.22 6.47
CA THR A 163 -13.69 -17.07 6.42
C THR A 163 -13.67 -17.96 5.17
N GLY A 164 -13.26 -17.40 4.02
CA GLY A 164 -13.06 -18.18 2.79
C GLY A 164 -11.99 -19.25 2.96
N LEU A 165 -10.84 -18.90 3.54
CA LEU A 165 -9.77 -19.83 3.86
C LEU A 165 -10.26 -21.01 4.73
N LEU A 166 -10.96 -20.72 5.84
CA LEU A 166 -11.43 -21.72 6.79
C LEU A 166 -12.52 -22.63 6.23
N LYS A 167 -13.31 -22.13 5.28
CA LYS A 167 -14.36 -22.90 4.59
C LYS A 167 -13.85 -23.63 3.34
N GLY A 168 -12.61 -23.38 2.91
CA GLY A 168 -12.11 -23.86 1.61
C GLY A 168 -12.81 -23.21 0.41
N ASP A 169 -13.34 -22.00 0.57
CA ASP A 169 -14.08 -21.25 -0.45
C ASP A 169 -13.17 -20.16 -1.08
N ASP A 170 -12.56 -20.46 -2.24
CA ASP A 170 -11.73 -19.52 -3.01
C ASP A 170 -12.53 -18.29 -3.47
N GLY A 171 -13.83 -18.46 -3.74
CA GLY A 171 -14.70 -17.37 -4.13
C GLY A 171 -14.81 -16.34 -3.01
N LEU A 172 -15.16 -16.79 -1.81
CA LEU A 172 -15.27 -15.94 -0.62
C LEU A 172 -13.92 -15.33 -0.23
N GLN A 173 -12.83 -16.09 -0.35
CA GLN A 173 -11.49 -15.59 -0.14
C GLN A 173 -11.18 -14.42 -1.09
N ARG A 174 -11.47 -14.62 -2.39
CA ARG A 174 -11.25 -13.63 -3.44
C ARG A 174 -12.11 -12.38 -3.25
N GLN A 175 -13.34 -12.50 -2.75
CA GLN A 175 -14.19 -11.37 -2.38
C GLN A 175 -13.47 -10.46 -1.36
N GLY A 176 -12.95 -11.05 -0.28
CA GLY A 176 -12.24 -10.32 0.77
C GLY A 176 -10.99 -9.60 0.26
N VAL A 177 -10.12 -10.29 -0.47
CA VAL A 177 -8.90 -9.67 -1.00
C VAL A 177 -9.21 -8.53 -1.98
N LEU A 178 -10.16 -8.71 -2.89
CA LEU A 178 -10.48 -7.68 -3.88
C LEU A 178 -11.22 -6.49 -3.24
N ALA A 179 -12.05 -6.73 -2.23
CA ALA A 179 -12.61 -5.67 -1.41
C ALA A 179 -11.51 -4.85 -0.73
N GLY A 180 -10.55 -5.52 -0.09
CA GLY A 180 -9.41 -4.87 0.55
C GLY A 180 -8.53 -4.09 -0.43
N LEU A 181 -8.29 -4.61 -1.63
CA LEU A 181 -7.51 -3.90 -2.66
C LEU A 181 -8.15 -2.55 -3.05
N TRP A 182 -9.48 -2.51 -3.18
CA TRP A 182 -10.21 -1.27 -3.46
C TRP A 182 -10.32 -0.33 -2.26
N LEU A 183 -10.31 -0.86 -1.04
CA LEU A 183 -10.18 -0.06 0.17
C LEU A 183 -8.78 0.57 0.30
N VAL A 184 -7.72 -0.13 -0.12
CA VAL A 184 -6.39 0.47 -0.25
C VAL A 184 -6.38 1.54 -1.34
N ALA A 185 -7.02 1.30 -2.49
CA ALA A 185 -7.18 2.34 -3.51
C ALA A 185 -7.92 3.58 -2.96
N ALA A 186 -8.93 3.38 -2.11
CA ALA A 186 -9.65 4.45 -1.41
C ALA A 186 -8.73 5.23 -0.46
N LEU A 187 -7.85 4.56 0.30
CA LEU A 187 -6.82 5.21 1.13
C LEU A 187 -5.82 6.00 0.26
N MET A 188 -5.37 5.42 -0.86
CA MET A 188 -4.47 6.08 -1.80
C MET A 188 -5.11 7.34 -2.38
N ALA A 189 -6.39 7.28 -2.77
CA ALA A 189 -7.14 8.43 -3.25
C ALA A 189 -7.28 9.52 -2.16
N LEU A 190 -7.63 9.13 -0.94
CA LEU A 190 -7.84 10.04 0.19
C LEU A 190 -6.54 10.75 0.60
N ILE A 191 -5.45 9.99 0.78
CA ILE A 191 -4.16 10.50 1.25
C ILE A 191 -3.45 11.20 0.09
N GLY A 192 -3.36 10.56 -1.08
CA GLY A 192 -2.78 11.10 -2.31
C GLY A 192 -3.37 12.45 -2.67
N GLY A 193 -4.68 12.61 -2.45
CA GLY A 193 -5.43 13.85 -2.63
C GLY A 193 -4.87 15.09 -1.97
N ARG A 194 -4.26 14.88 -0.80
CA ARG A 194 -3.75 15.94 0.05
C ARG A 194 -2.25 16.06 -0.14
N VAL A 195 -1.55 14.93 -0.16
CA VAL A 195 -0.09 14.89 -0.14
C VAL A 195 0.52 15.17 -1.51
N ILE A 196 -0.08 14.70 -2.61
CA ILE A 196 0.51 14.89 -3.95
C ILE A 196 0.50 16.37 -4.35
N PRO A 197 -0.61 17.13 -4.25
CA PRO A 197 -0.60 18.56 -4.52
C PRO A 197 0.37 19.34 -3.62
N PHE A 198 0.41 19.00 -2.33
CA PHE A 198 1.33 19.60 -1.36
C PHE A 198 2.80 19.32 -1.70
N PHE A 199 3.11 18.08 -2.08
CA PHE A 199 4.45 17.68 -2.49
C PHE A 199 4.87 18.33 -3.79
N THR A 200 3.97 18.45 -4.77
CA THR A 200 4.22 19.18 -6.02
C THR A 200 4.49 20.65 -5.74
N GLN A 201 3.69 21.29 -4.89
CA GLN A 201 3.93 22.68 -4.48
C GLN A 201 5.33 22.85 -3.88
N ARG A 202 5.66 22.05 -2.87
CA ARG A 202 6.94 22.15 -2.14
C ARG A 202 8.13 21.77 -3.02
N GLY A 203 8.00 20.73 -3.85
CA GLY A 203 9.07 20.22 -4.69
C GLY A 203 9.39 21.11 -5.89
N LEU A 204 8.44 21.95 -6.34
CA LEU A 204 8.63 22.88 -7.45
C LEU A 204 8.71 24.34 -7.01
N GLY A 205 8.72 24.62 -5.70
CA GLY A 205 8.80 25.99 -5.17
C GLY A 205 7.61 26.87 -5.54
N LYS A 206 6.41 26.30 -5.70
CA LYS A 206 5.21 27.07 -6.05
C LYS A 206 4.64 27.80 -4.84
N VAL A 207 4.02 28.95 -5.10
CA VAL A 207 3.32 29.76 -4.08
C VAL A 207 2.21 28.94 -3.42
N ASP A 208 1.30 28.39 -4.23
CA ASP A 208 0.14 27.62 -3.76
C ASP A 208 0.12 26.19 -4.30
N ALA A 209 -0.41 25.28 -3.48
CA ALA A 209 -0.80 23.95 -3.94
C ALA A 209 -2.12 24.02 -4.72
N VAL A 210 -2.32 23.07 -5.62
CA VAL A 210 -3.59 22.90 -6.34
C VAL A 210 -4.71 22.66 -5.33
N LYS A 211 -5.72 23.55 -5.31
CA LYS A 211 -6.85 23.44 -4.39
C LYS A 211 -7.69 22.19 -4.68
N PRO A 212 -8.06 21.40 -3.67
CA PRO A 212 -8.86 20.19 -3.88
C PRO A 212 -10.26 20.54 -4.38
N TRP A 213 -10.80 19.70 -5.28
CA TRP A 213 -12.24 19.70 -5.56
C TRP A 213 -12.88 18.72 -4.60
N VAL A 214 -13.48 19.23 -3.53
CA VAL A 214 -14.00 18.42 -2.42
C VAL A 214 -15.03 17.40 -2.91
N TRP A 215 -15.91 17.79 -3.83
CA TRP A 215 -16.90 16.89 -4.42
C TRP A 215 -16.23 15.71 -5.15
N LEU A 216 -15.15 15.96 -5.89
CA LEU A 216 -14.43 14.93 -6.64
C LEU A 216 -13.67 13.99 -5.68
N ASP A 217 -13.03 14.55 -4.66
CA ASP A 217 -12.33 13.76 -3.64
C ASP A 217 -13.30 12.84 -2.88
N ILE A 218 -14.51 13.32 -2.55
CA ILE A 218 -15.55 12.52 -1.92
C ILE A 218 -16.08 11.47 -2.90
N ALA A 219 -16.39 11.84 -4.15
CA ALA A 219 -16.90 10.93 -5.16
C ALA A 219 -15.94 9.76 -5.43
N LEU A 220 -14.63 10.03 -5.53
CA LEU A 220 -13.62 8.99 -5.74
C LEU A 220 -13.43 8.09 -4.51
N LEU A 221 -13.48 8.66 -3.30
CA LEU A 221 -13.44 7.91 -2.05
C LEU A 221 -14.65 6.97 -1.93
N VAL A 222 -15.86 7.51 -2.11
CA VAL A 222 -17.11 6.76 -2.03
C VAL A 222 -17.18 5.73 -3.15
N GLY A 223 -16.84 6.09 -4.39
CA GLY A 223 -16.82 5.18 -5.53
C GLY A 223 -15.90 3.98 -5.30
N SER A 224 -14.67 4.22 -4.80
CA SER A 224 -13.74 3.14 -4.45
C SER A 224 -14.28 2.27 -3.31
N GLY A 225 -14.91 2.87 -2.31
CA GLY A 225 -15.56 2.15 -1.21
C GLY A 225 -16.75 1.29 -1.68
N VAL A 226 -17.59 1.81 -2.58
CA VAL A 226 -18.71 1.08 -3.20
C VAL A 226 -18.18 -0.09 -4.01
N VAL A 227 -17.12 0.09 -4.81
CA VAL A 227 -16.47 -1.03 -5.51
C VAL A 227 -15.95 -2.08 -4.51
N GLY A 228 -15.34 -1.66 -3.41
CA GLY A 228 -14.92 -2.57 -2.34
C GLY A 228 -16.07 -3.38 -1.76
N LEU A 229 -17.20 -2.73 -1.45
CA LEU A 229 -18.41 -3.40 -0.97
C LEU A 229 -18.98 -4.38 -2.01
N LEU A 230 -19.03 -4.00 -3.28
CA LEU A 230 -19.52 -4.87 -4.35
C LEU A 230 -18.63 -6.11 -4.54
N HIS A 231 -17.33 -5.99 -4.34
CA HIS A 231 -16.45 -7.16 -4.28
C HIS A 231 -16.72 -8.02 -3.04
N ALA A 232 -16.93 -7.40 -1.87
CA ALA A 232 -17.21 -8.11 -0.63
C ALA A 232 -18.51 -8.93 -0.66
N PHE A 233 -19.48 -8.54 -1.48
CA PHE A 233 -20.72 -9.29 -1.71
C PHE A 233 -20.68 -10.19 -2.95
N GLY A 234 -19.53 -10.28 -3.63
CA GLY A 234 -19.36 -11.12 -4.81
C GLY A 234 -19.96 -10.57 -6.11
N THR A 235 -20.71 -9.46 -6.07
CA THR A 235 -21.38 -8.90 -7.26
C THR A 235 -20.38 -8.41 -8.30
N ALA A 236 -19.24 -7.88 -7.88
CA ALA A 236 -18.17 -7.44 -8.77
C ALA A 236 -17.22 -8.55 -9.25
N LEU A 237 -17.48 -9.82 -8.90
CA LEU A 237 -16.70 -10.95 -9.40
C LEU A 237 -17.09 -11.39 -10.81
N GLN A 238 -18.21 -10.88 -11.34
CA GLN A 238 -18.68 -11.20 -12.68
C GLN A 238 -18.80 -9.94 -13.54
N PRO A 239 -18.60 -10.04 -14.87
CA PRO A 239 -18.82 -8.92 -15.79
C PRO A 239 -20.25 -8.38 -15.69
N HIS A 240 -20.40 -7.06 -15.63
CA HIS A 240 -21.70 -6.41 -15.56
C HIS A 240 -21.59 -4.96 -16.09
N PRO A 241 -22.37 -4.55 -17.11
CA PRO A 241 -22.20 -3.24 -17.75
C PRO A 241 -22.29 -2.04 -16.79
N LEU A 242 -23.18 -2.08 -15.78
CA LEU A 242 -23.26 -0.99 -14.78
C LEU A 242 -21.97 -0.86 -13.95
N LEU A 243 -21.27 -1.96 -13.67
CA LEU A 243 -19.95 -1.90 -13.03
C LEU A 243 -18.92 -1.32 -13.97
N GLY A 244 -19.00 -1.65 -15.26
CA GLY A 244 -18.20 -1.02 -16.30
C GLY A 244 -18.32 0.50 -16.30
N LEU A 245 -19.55 1.02 -16.24
CA LEU A 245 -19.81 2.47 -16.13
C LEU A 245 -19.25 3.07 -14.84
N LEU A 246 -19.39 2.39 -13.71
CA LEU A 246 -18.79 2.82 -12.44
C LEU A 246 -17.26 2.93 -12.53
N PHE A 247 -16.61 1.94 -13.14
CA PHE A 247 -15.16 1.96 -13.37
C PHE A 247 -14.72 3.06 -14.35
N VAL A 248 -15.49 3.31 -15.41
CA VAL A 248 -15.26 4.47 -16.30
C VAL A 248 -15.33 5.77 -15.52
N ALA A 249 -16.34 5.95 -14.67
CA ALA A 249 -16.50 7.17 -13.87
C ALA A 249 -15.33 7.36 -12.89
N ILE A 250 -14.87 6.30 -12.22
CA ILE A 250 -13.69 6.33 -11.34
C ILE A 250 -12.42 6.67 -12.14
N GLY A 251 -12.23 6.03 -13.31
CA GLY A 251 -11.09 6.27 -14.19
C GLY A 251 -11.02 7.72 -14.68
N ILE A 252 -12.14 8.26 -15.18
CA ILE A 252 -12.25 9.66 -15.60
C ILE A 252 -12.00 10.60 -14.41
N GLY A 253 -12.60 10.34 -13.24
CA GLY A 253 -12.42 11.19 -12.07
C GLY A 253 -10.96 11.26 -11.61
N HIS A 254 -10.25 10.14 -11.58
CA HIS A 254 -8.81 10.11 -11.27
C HIS A 254 -7.95 10.73 -12.37
N LEU A 255 -8.33 10.60 -13.65
CA LEU A 255 -7.65 11.25 -14.77
C LEU A 255 -7.79 12.77 -14.71
N LEU A 256 -9.00 13.28 -14.45
CA LEU A 256 -9.26 14.70 -14.23
C LEU A 256 -8.42 15.23 -13.06
N ARG A 257 -8.34 14.46 -11.97
CA ARG A 257 -7.54 14.80 -10.81
C ARG A 257 -6.05 14.89 -11.14
N LEU A 258 -5.52 13.92 -11.89
CA LEU A 258 -4.14 13.92 -12.38
C LEU A 258 -3.87 15.10 -13.30
N ALA A 259 -4.76 15.39 -14.25
CA ALA A 259 -4.64 16.53 -15.15
C ALA A 259 -4.56 17.86 -14.38
N ARG A 260 -5.31 17.99 -13.28
CA ARG A 260 -5.25 19.17 -12.40
C ARG A 260 -3.97 19.25 -11.58
N TRP A 261 -3.40 18.11 -11.18
CA TRP A 261 -2.15 18.07 -10.42
C TRP A 261 -0.91 18.26 -11.30
N TYR A 262 -1.07 18.01 -12.59
CA TYR A 262 0.03 18.02 -13.53
C TYR A 262 0.72 19.37 -13.58
N ASP A 263 2.04 19.30 -13.53
CA ASP A 263 2.93 20.39 -13.88
C ASP A 263 4.11 19.78 -14.62
N HIS A 264 4.57 20.42 -15.70
CA HIS A 264 5.69 19.91 -16.50
C HIS A 264 6.97 19.72 -15.66
N GLY A 265 7.16 20.49 -14.60
CA GLY A 265 8.30 20.42 -13.69
C GLY A 265 8.39 19.11 -12.90
N ILE A 266 7.31 18.33 -12.77
CA ILE A 266 7.32 17.07 -12.00
C ILE A 266 8.35 16.08 -12.58
N TRP A 267 8.60 16.11 -13.89
CA TRP A 267 9.52 15.22 -14.57
C TRP A 267 10.98 15.44 -14.17
N LYS A 268 11.31 16.64 -13.69
CA LYS A 268 12.66 16.98 -13.18
C LYS A 268 12.91 16.46 -11.77
N VAL A 269 11.86 16.01 -11.06
CA VAL A 269 11.95 15.60 -9.65
C VAL A 269 11.48 14.16 -9.50
N GLY A 270 12.43 13.25 -9.24
CA GLY A 270 12.17 11.81 -9.07
C GLY A 270 11.05 11.47 -8.09
N LEU A 271 11.00 12.19 -6.96
CA LEU A 271 9.99 12.02 -5.92
C LEU A 271 8.59 12.54 -6.29
N LEU A 272 8.43 13.21 -7.43
CA LEU A 272 7.15 13.75 -7.90
C LEU A 272 6.57 12.92 -9.02
N TRP A 273 7.31 12.70 -10.11
CA TRP A 273 6.76 11.95 -11.24
C TRP A 273 6.40 10.51 -10.85
N SER A 274 7.14 9.90 -9.91
CA SER A 274 6.85 8.56 -9.40
C SER A 274 5.46 8.45 -8.74
N LEU A 275 5.06 9.48 -7.98
CA LEU A 275 3.72 9.56 -7.38
C LEU A 275 2.63 9.72 -8.44
N HIS A 276 2.87 10.55 -9.47
CA HIS A 276 1.90 10.78 -10.53
C HIS A 276 1.72 9.52 -11.39
N LEU A 277 2.82 8.82 -11.69
CA LEU A 277 2.79 7.61 -12.48
C LEU A 277 2.10 6.47 -11.74
N ALA A 278 2.30 6.35 -10.42
CA ALA A 278 1.53 5.43 -9.58
C ALA A 278 0.02 5.73 -9.63
N MET A 279 -0.38 7.00 -9.56
CA MET A 279 -1.79 7.37 -9.70
C MET A 279 -2.32 7.16 -11.12
N LEU A 280 -1.48 7.27 -12.16
CA LEU A 280 -1.86 6.95 -13.54
C LEU A 280 -2.16 5.46 -13.70
N TRP A 281 -1.41 4.58 -13.03
CA TRP A 281 -1.72 3.15 -13.01
C TRP A 281 -3.08 2.83 -12.36
N LEU A 282 -3.57 3.66 -11.43
CA LEU A 282 -4.94 3.54 -10.91
C LEU A 282 -5.96 3.80 -12.02
N VAL A 283 -5.72 4.83 -12.83
CA VAL A 283 -6.56 5.15 -14.01
C VAL A 283 -6.55 3.99 -15.00
N VAL A 284 -5.37 3.44 -15.31
CA VAL A 284 -5.23 2.27 -16.19
C VAL A 284 -5.97 1.06 -15.62
N ALA A 285 -5.89 0.83 -14.31
CA ALA A 285 -6.60 -0.27 -13.65
C ALA A 285 -8.13 -0.10 -13.73
N ALA A 286 -8.63 1.12 -13.47
CA ALA A 286 -10.06 1.41 -13.56
C ALA A 286 -10.58 1.20 -14.99
N PHE A 287 -9.92 1.74 -16.01
CA PHE A 287 -10.33 1.49 -17.39
C PHE A 287 -10.17 0.02 -17.81
N GLY A 288 -9.11 -0.67 -17.37
CA GLY A 288 -8.95 -2.10 -17.62
C GLY A 288 -10.08 -2.94 -17.02
N LEU A 289 -10.52 -2.62 -15.80
CA LEU A 289 -11.68 -3.27 -15.18
C LEU A 289 -12.99 -2.91 -15.87
N ALA A 290 -13.14 -1.67 -16.36
CA ALA A 290 -14.28 -1.30 -17.18
C ALA A 290 -14.36 -2.17 -18.45
N LEU A 291 -13.24 -2.31 -19.17
CA LEU A 291 -13.18 -3.16 -20.36
C LEU A 291 -13.53 -4.62 -20.05
N TRP A 292 -13.06 -5.15 -18.92
CA TRP A 292 -13.45 -6.49 -18.48
C TRP A 292 -14.94 -6.61 -18.18
N HIS A 293 -15.53 -5.64 -17.46
CA HIS A 293 -16.98 -5.64 -17.17
C HIS A 293 -17.86 -5.42 -18.40
N PHE A 294 -17.33 -4.82 -19.47
CA PHE A 294 -18.00 -4.73 -20.79
C PHE A 294 -17.77 -5.97 -21.66
N GLY A 295 -17.03 -6.98 -21.19
CA GLY A 295 -16.73 -8.20 -21.94
C GLY A 295 -15.66 -8.04 -23.03
N LEU A 296 -14.93 -6.91 -23.03
CA LEU A 296 -13.87 -6.63 -24.01
C LEU A 296 -12.51 -7.22 -23.60
N LEU A 297 -12.32 -7.52 -22.31
CA LEU A 297 -11.19 -8.31 -21.81
C LEU A 297 -11.69 -9.62 -21.23
N THR A 298 -10.93 -10.70 -21.44
CA THR A 298 -11.30 -12.04 -20.98
C THR A 298 -10.99 -12.27 -19.49
N GLN A 299 -10.00 -11.57 -18.94
CA GLN A 299 -9.51 -11.78 -17.58
C GLN A 299 -9.29 -10.44 -16.87
N PRO A 300 -9.67 -10.30 -15.58
CA PRO A 300 -9.44 -9.07 -14.82
C PRO A 300 -8.00 -8.95 -14.29
N SER A 301 -7.23 -10.05 -14.31
CA SER A 301 -5.91 -10.12 -13.68
C SER A 301 -4.95 -9.00 -14.13
N PRO A 302 -4.83 -8.62 -15.42
CA PRO A 302 -3.96 -7.52 -15.81
C PRO A 302 -4.34 -6.19 -15.16
N ALA A 303 -5.63 -5.85 -15.15
CA ALA A 303 -6.11 -4.61 -14.55
C ALA A 303 -5.93 -4.60 -13.02
N LEU A 304 -6.13 -5.74 -12.36
CA LEU A 304 -5.84 -5.89 -10.94
C LEU A 304 -4.35 -5.69 -10.61
N HIS A 305 -3.45 -6.11 -11.50
CA HIS A 305 -2.01 -5.87 -11.33
C HIS A 305 -1.59 -4.44 -11.70
N ALA A 306 -2.31 -3.76 -12.59
CA ALA A 306 -2.15 -2.33 -12.75
C ALA A 306 -2.46 -1.61 -11.42
N LEU A 307 -3.49 -2.04 -10.69
CA LEU A 307 -3.81 -1.48 -9.38
C LEU A 307 -2.80 -1.88 -8.29
N SER A 308 -2.48 -3.17 -8.15
CA SER A 308 -1.65 -3.66 -7.05
C SER A 308 -0.15 -3.42 -7.26
N VAL A 309 0.38 -3.67 -8.46
CA VAL A 309 1.80 -3.50 -8.77
C VAL A 309 2.08 -2.05 -9.18
N GLY A 310 1.35 -1.55 -10.17
CA GLY A 310 1.58 -0.21 -10.72
C GLY A 310 1.23 0.89 -9.74
N SER A 311 0.01 0.85 -9.23
CA SER A 311 -0.51 1.95 -8.42
C SER A 311 -0.13 1.82 -6.95
N MET A 312 -0.54 0.76 -6.28
CA MET A 312 -0.32 0.57 -4.84
C MET A 312 1.17 0.48 -4.53
N SER A 313 1.90 -0.42 -5.20
CA SER A 313 3.33 -0.62 -4.93
C SER A 313 4.18 0.53 -5.46
N GLY A 314 3.81 1.15 -6.58
CA GLY A 314 4.43 2.37 -7.09
C GLY A 314 4.31 3.55 -6.13
N LEU A 315 3.11 3.76 -5.59
CA LEU A 315 2.87 4.82 -4.61
C LEU A 315 3.61 4.51 -3.30
N ILE A 316 3.60 3.25 -2.84
CA ILE A 316 4.36 2.79 -1.68
C ILE A 316 5.83 3.15 -1.87
N LEU A 317 6.48 2.69 -2.95
CA LEU A 317 7.92 2.88 -3.16
C LEU A 317 8.29 4.38 -3.19
N ALA A 318 7.50 5.19 -3.86
CA ALA A 318 7.68 6.64 -3.91
C ALA A 318 7.50 7.31 -2.53
N MET A 319 6.47 6.90 -1.79
CA MET A 319 6.16 7.45 -0.47
C MET A 319 7.21 7.06 0.57
N ILE A 320 7.61 5.79 0.64
CA ILE A 320 8.60 5.34 1.62
C ILE A 320 9.97 5.98 1.35
N ALA A 321 10.34 6.22 0.09
CA ALA A 321 11.55 6.97 -0.27
C ALA A 321 11.50 8.41 0.27
N ARG A 322 10.41 9.13 0.02
CA ARG A 322 10.23 10.51 0.49
C ARG A 322 10.17 10.61 2.01
N VAL A 323 9.31 9.80 2.62
CA VAL A 323 9.02 9.83 4.07
C VAL A 323 10.27 9.45 4.85
N THR A 324 11.05 8.47 4.37
CA THR A 324 12.31 8.12 5.03
C THR A 324 13.30 9.28 5.01
N LEU A 325 13.47 10.00 3.89
CA LEU A 325 14.36 11.18 3.85
C LEU A 325 13.88 12.25 4.83
N GLY A 326 12.61 12.66 4.73
CA GLY A 326 12.06 13.74 5.55
C GLY A 326 12.05 13.43 7.05
N HIS A 327 11.64 12.22 7.45
CA HIS A 327 11.57 11.83 8.85
C HIS A 327 12.90 11.35 9.44
N THR A 328 13.97 11.28 8.63
CA THR A 328 15.32 11.06 9.15
C THR A 328 16.21 12.31 9.13
N GLY A 329 15.64 13.47 8.78
CA GLY A 329 16.33 14.77 8.77
C GLY A 329 17.22 14.99 7.55
N ARG A 330 17.09 14.15 6.51
CA ARG A 330 17.90 14.22 5.30
C ARG A 330 17.26 15.15 4.25
N PRO A 331 18.05 15.77 3.37
CA PRO A 331 17.49 16.53 2.25
C PRO A 331 16.61 15.62 1.39
N LEU A 332 15.55 16.19 0.79
CA LEU A 332 14.62 15.47 -0.10
C LEU A 332 15.22 15.24 -1.49
N GLN A 333 16.45 14.75 -1.52
CA GLN A 333 17.20 14.36 -2.72
C GLN A 333 17.36 12.85 -2.73
N LEU A 334 17.06 12.22 -3.86
CA LEU A 334 17.14 10.78 -3.99
C LEU A 334 18.60 10.31 -3.98
N PRO A 335 18.93 9.27 -3.19
CA PRO A 335 20.21 8.59 -3.34
C PRO A 335 20.40 8.04 -4.76
N ALA A 336 21.65 7.91 -5.18
CA ALA A 336 21.99 7.34 -6.48
C ALA A 336 21.36 5.94 -6.69
N GLY A 337 20.76 5.75 -7.86
CA GLY A 337 20.10 4.49 -8.26
C GLY A 337 18.60 4.40 -7.94
N ILE A 338 18.05 5.25 -7.05
CA ILE A 338 16.63 5.14 -6.66
C ILE A 338 15.66 5.56 -7.76
N VAL A 339 16.06 6.50 -8.63
CA VAL A 339 15.31 6.76 -9.87
C VAL A 339 15.22 5.48 -10.72
N GLY A 340 16.29 4.70 -10.79
CA GLY A 340 16.30 3.39 -11.45
C GLY A 340 15.32 2.41 -10.81
N ALA A 341 15.16 2.39 -9.48
CA ALA A 341 14.15 1.58 -8.81
C ALA A 341 12.72 1.96 -9.22
N PHE A 342 12.42 3.26 -9.35
CA PHE A 342 11.11 3.71 -9.84
C PHE A 342 10.87 3.31 -11.31
N VAL A 343 11.89 3.41 -12.16
CA VAL A 343 11.82 2.99 -13.57
C VAL A 343 11.59 1.48 -13.66
N LEU A 344 12.39 0.69 -12.94
CA LEU A 344 12.26 -0.77 -12.87
C LEU A 344 10.85 -1.18 -12.48
N LEU A 345 10.28 -0.57 -11.43
CA LEU A 345 8.93 -0.92 -10.99
C LEU A 345 7.86 -0.62 -12.07
N ASN A 346 8.03 0.45 -12.85
CA ASN A 346 7.13 0.77 -13.97
C ASN A 346 7.30 -0.18 -15.15
N VAL A 347 8.53 -0.54 -15.51
CA VAL A 347 8.82 -1.56 -16.53
C VAL A 347 8.24 -2.92 -16.11
N GLY A 348 8.44 -3.30 -14.84
CA GLY A 348 7.88 -4.54 -14.30
C GLY A 348 6.36 -4.54 -14.29
N THR A 349 5.73 -3.40 -13.97
CA THR A 349 4.28 -3.24 -14.07
C THR A 349 3.80 -3.39 -15.52
N ALA A 350 4.42 -2.68 -16.47
CA ALA A 350 4.06 -2.78 -17.88
C ALA A 350 4.24 -4.21 -18.40
N SER A 351 5.29 -4.91 -17.98
CA SER A 351 5.49 -6.33 -18.27
C SER A 351 4.38 -7.19 -17.68
N ARG A 352 3.99 -6.95 -16.43
CA ARG A 352 2.93 -7.72 -15.76
C ARG A 352 1.56 -7.51 -16.38
N VAL A 353 1.26 -6.29 -16.81
CA VAL A 353 -0.06 -5.88 -17.31
C VAL A 353 -0.21 -6.18 -18.79
N PHE A 354 0.79 -5.88 -19.61
CA PHE A 354 0.70 -5.99 -21.07
C PHE A 354 1.46 -7.20 -21.60
N LEU A 355 2.73 -7.37 -21.23
CA LEU A 355 3.56 -8.43 -21.81
C LEU A 355 3.10 -9.83 -21.38
N SER A 356 2.71 -9.99 -20.12
CA SER A 356 2.27 -11.29 -19.56
C SER A 356 0.96 -11.78 -20.16
N VAL A 357 0.22 -10.94 -20.88
CA VAL A 357 -0.98 -11.36 -21.62
C VAL A 357 -0.58 -12.11 -22.89
N ALA A 358 0.47 -11.65 -23.58
CA ALA A 358 0.96 -12.27 -24.81
C ALA A 358 1.98 -13.38 -24.54
N TRP A 359 2.90 -13.15 -23.60
CA TRP A 359 3.99 -14.04 -23.22
C TRP A 359 4.00 -14.25 -21.69
N PRO A 360 3.15 -15.14 -21.16
CA PRO A 360 2.92 -15.25 -19.71
C PRO A 360 4.19 -15.52 -18.89
N VAL A 361 5.02 -16.48 -19.33
CA VAL A 361 6.24 -16.86 -18.59
C VAL A 361 7.27 -15.73 -18.62
N ALA A 362 7.66 -15.26 -19.81
CA ALA A 362 8.67 -14.21 -19.95
C ALA A 362 8.21 -12.88 -19.31
N GLY A 363 6.93 -12.53 -19.49
CA GLY A 363 6.34 -11.33 -18.89
C GLY A 363 6.34 -11.37 -17.37
N LEU A 364 6.05 -12.54 -16.76
CA LEU A 364 6.09 -12.73 -15.32
C LEU A 364 7.51 -12.64 -14.77
N TRP A 365 8.48 -13.33 -15.39
CA TRP A 365 9.88 -13.30 -14.96
C TRP A 365 10.50 -11.91 -15.04
N LEU A 366 10.23 -11.17 -16.12
CA LEU A 366 10.66 -9.77 -16.25
C LEU A 366 10.02 -8.91 -15.16
N ALA A 367 8.71 -9.05 -14.92
CA ALA A 367 8.02 -8.31 -13.87
C ALA A 367 8.60 -8.58 -12.47
N ALA A 368 8.83 -9.85 -12.15
CA ALA A 368 9.41 -10.28 -10.90
C ALA A 368 10.84 -9.77 -10.70
N THR A 369 11.67 -9.86 -11.74
CA THR A 369 13.06 -9.37 -11.70
C THR A 369 13.09 -7.86 -11.46
N CYS A 370 12.29 -7.10 -12.20
CA CYS A 370 12.15 -5.66 -12.01
C CYS A 370 11.68 -5.29 -10.60
N TRP A 371 10.70 -6.01 -10.06
CA TRP A 371 10.21 -5.82 -8.69
C TRP A 371 11.32 -6.05 -7.66
N VAL A 372 12.01 -7.19 -7.73
CA VAL A 372 13.07 -7.59 -6.80
C VAL A 372 14.19 -6.56 -6.83
N LEU A 373 14.66 -6.16 -8.01
CA LEU A 373 15.72 -5.17 -8.15
C LEU A 373 15.28 -3.80 -7.58
N ALA A 374 14.04 -3.37 -7.82
CA ALA A 374 13.53 -2.10 -7.30
C ALA A 374 13.50 -2.07 -5.77
N PHE A 375 12.96 -3.11 -5.12
CA PHE A 375 12.91 -3.19 -3.66
C PHE A 375 14.29 -3.47 -3.05
N ALA A 376 15.16 -4.24 -3.70
CA ALA A 376 16.54 -4.44 -3.26
C ALA A 376 17.32 -3.13 -3.23
N LEU A 377 17.19 -2.30 -4.29
CA LEU A 377 17.79 -0.96 -4.33
C LEU A 377 17.26 -0.06 -3.21
N TYR A 378 15.95 -0.09 -2.95
CA TYR A 378 15.38 0.65 -1.82
C TYR A 378 15.95 0.18 -0.49
N VAL A 379 15.89 -1.12 -0.18
CA VAL A 379 16.38 -1.67 1.08
C VAL A 379 17.87 -1.36 1.26
N TRP A 380 18.68 -1.55 0.22
CA TRP A 380 20.12 -1.27 0.29
C TRP A 380 20.43 0.19 0.64
N ARG A 381 19.71 1.16 0.06
CA ARG A 381 19.96 2.58 0.30
C ARG A 381 19.29 3.10 1.57
N TYR A 382 18.11 2.60 1.92
CA TYR A 382 17.27 3.18 2.97
C TYR A 382 17.29 2.41 4.28
N ALA A 383 17.60 1.10 4.31
CA ALA A 383 17.69 0.36 5.57
C ALA A 383 18.67 0.99 6.58
N PRO A 384 19.89 1.44 6.18
CA PRO A 384 20.79 2.14 7.11
C PRO A 384 20.17 3.40 7.69
N MET A 385 19.36 4.13 6.92
CA MET A 385 18.66 5.33 7.37
C MET A 385 17.56 5.03 8.40
N LEU A 386 16.86 3.90 8.22
CA LEU A 386 15.76 3.46 9.08
C LEU A 386 16.25 2.93 10.45
N VAL A 387 17.45 2.38 10.51
CA VAL A 387 18.05 1.84 11.75
C VAL A 387 19.04 2.78 12.44
N SER A 388 19.46 3.87 11.77
CA SER A 388 20.35 4.88 12.35
C SER A 388 19.59 6.05 13.00
N PRO A 389 20.21 6.75 13.97
CA PRO A 389 19.67 8.02 14.47
C PRO A 389 19.44 9.03 13.34
N ARG A 390 18.53 9.99 13.58
CA ARG A 390 18.37 11.13 12.68
C ARG A 390 19.69 11.91 12.57
N VAL A 391 19.96 12.45 11.39
CA VAL A 391 21.21 13.20 11.13
C VAL A 391 21.29 14.53 11.87
N ASP A 392 20.15 15.07 12.29
CA ASP A 392 20.01 16.34 13.01
C ASP A 392 19.92 16.17 14.55
N GLY A 393 20.03 14.93 15.06
CA GLY A 393 20.00 14.65 16.49
C GLY A 393 18.63 14.86 17.15
N HIS A 394 17.56 15.05 16.38
CA HIS A 394 16.19 15.13 16.90
C HIS A 394 15.58 13.73 17.14
N PRO A 395 14.55 13.63 18.00
CA PRO A 395 13.73 12.45 18.08
C PRO A 395 12.97 12.23 16.76
N GLY A 396 13.16 11.06 16.15
CA GLY A 396 12.37 10.57 15.03
C GLY A 396 13.02 9.38 14.35
#